data_AF-A0A1A7QGT7-F1
#
_entry.id   AF-A0A1A7QGT7-F1
#
_cell.length_a   1.000
_cell.length_b   1.000
_cell.length_c   1.000
_cell.angle_alpha   90.00
_cell.angle_beta   90.00
_cell.angle_gamma   90.00
#
_symmetry.space_group_name_H-M   'P 1'
#
loop_
_entity.id
_entity.type
_entity.pdbx_description
1 polymer ?
#
loop_
_entity_poly.entity_id
_entity_poly.type
_entity_poly.pdbx_seq_one_letter_code
_entity_poly.pdbx_strand_id
1 'polypeptide(L)'
;MHAGAVRIRLELVVTNSCRKIHSDYTDLRLITTYAGPGTQVLPMGAEKLESNLWSVPAGWVGLFKGRLFGEGHSACLHRSPPAADLRVRRLVLVIDTPSLANENSSV
;
A
#
# COMPACT_ATOMS: atom_id res chain seq x y z
N MET A 1 -13.90 -9.35 11.57
CA MET A 1 -12.95 -9.83 10.55
C MET A 1 -11.78 -10.45 11.26
N HIS A 2 -11.47 -11.71 10.96
CA HIS A 2 -10.30 -12.42 11.48
C HIS A 2 -9.55 -12.95 10.25
N ALA A 3 -8.24 -12.71 10.18
CA ALA A 3 -7.41 -13.25 9.10
C ALA A 3 -6.68 -14.47 9.62
N GLY A 4 -6.97 -15.66 9.06
CA GLY A 4 -6.31 -16.91 9.47
C GLY A 4 -4.82 -16.96 9.15
N ALA A 5 -4.37 -16.16 8.19
CA ALA A 5 -2.97 -15.96 7.85
C ALA A 5 -2.75 -14.54 7.31
N VAL A 6 -1.49 -14.12 7.22
CA VAL A 6 -1.07 -12.88 6.55
C VAL A 6 0.21 -13.13 5.75
N ARG A 7 0.43 -12.34 4.70
CA ARG A 7 1.71 -12.28 4.00
C ARG A 7 2.50 -11.07 4.49
N ILE A 8 3.71 -11.31 4.98
CA ILE A 8 4.60 -10.25 5.46
C ILE A 8 5.77 -10.07 4.48
N ARG A 9 6.11 -8.83 4.18
CA ARG A 9 7.32 -8.44 3.47
C ARG A 9 8.01 -7.31 4.21
N LEU A 10 9.27 -7.51 4.58
CA LEU A 10 10.16 -6.46 5.06
C LEU A 10 11.29 -6.34 4.05
N GLU A 11 11.30 -5.26 3.28
CA GLU A 11 12.16 -5.14 2.10
C GLU A 11 12.86 -3.78 2.03
N LEU A 12 14.09 -3.81 1.51
CA LEU A 12 14.81 -2.61 1.08
C LEU A 12 14.37 -2.29 -0.35
N VAL A 13 13.52 -1.28 -0.51
CA VAL A 13 13.07 -0.80 -1.82
C VAL A 13 14.08 0.20 -2.36
N VAL A 14 14.69 -0.14 -3.50
CA VAL A 14 15.68 0.70 -4.21
C VAL A 14 15.26 1.03 -5.65
N THR A 15 14.08 0.57 -6.07
CA THR A 15 13.58 0.69 -7.44
C THR A 15 12.41 1.67 -7.52
N ASN A 16 12.13 2.14 -8.74
CA ASN A 16 11.03 3.05 -9.05
C ASN A 16 9.69 2.35 -9.34
N SER A 17 9.52 1.14 -8.79
CA SER A 17 8.25 0.42 -8.85
C SER A 17 7.17 1.18 -8.08
N CYS A 18 5.92 1.07 -8.51
CA CYS A 18 4.77 1.71 -7.85
C CYS A 18 4.76 3.25 -7.84
N ARG A 19 5.44 3.93 -8.78
CA ARG A 19 5.45 5.41 -8.92
C ARG A 19 4.15 6.04 -9.43
N LYS A 20 3.24 5.23 -9.99
CA LYS A 20 1.93 5.70 -10.48
C LYS A 20 0.94 5.66 -9.33
N ILE A 21 0.02 6.64 -9.26
CA ILE A 21 -1.07 6.61 -8.28
C ILE A 21 -1.99 5.42 -8.61
N HIS A 22 -2.02 4.43 -7.73
CA HIS A 22 -2.73 3.17 -7.92
C HIS A 22 -3.32 2.65 -6.61
N SER A 23 -4.12 1.60 -6.72
CA SER A 23 -4.55 0.78 -5.60
C SER A 23 -4.17 -0.66 -5.92
N ASP A 24 -3.80 -1.41 -4.91
CA ASP A 24 -3.42 -2.81 -5.06
C ASP A 24 -4.64 -3.72 -5.23
N TYR A 25 -4.41 -4.86 -5.88
CA TYR A 25 -5.35 -5.97 -5.93
C TYR A 25 -5.18 -6.86 -4.69
N THR A 26 -5.49 -6.28 -3.53
CA THR A 26 -5.54 -6.98 -2.24
C THR A 26 -6.85 -6.66 -1.52
N ASP A 27 -7.12 -7.37 -0.42
CA ASP A 27 -8.17 -7.04 0.54
C ASP A 27 -7.69 -5.85 1.43
N LEU A 28 -6.92 -6.13 2.47
CA LEU A 28 -6.27 -5.12 3.30
C LEU A 28 -4.76 -5.17 3.12
N ARG A 29 -4.15 -3.99 3.10
CA ARG A 29 -2.70 -3.81 3.15
C ARG A 29 -2.32 -2.86 4.26
N LEU A 30 -1.44 -3.29 5.15
CA LEU A 30 -0.69 -2.41 6.02
C LEU A 30 0.63 -2.03 5.33
N ILE A 31 0.99 -0.75 5.35
CA ILE A 31 2.30 -0.26 4.90
C ILE A 31 2.90 0.61 5.98
N THR A 32 4.14 0.33 6.35
CA THR A 32 4.96 1.19 7.22
C THR A 32 6.31 1.41 6.56
N THR A 33 6.67 2.67 6.32
CA THR A 33 8.04 3.01 5.90
C THR A 33 8.85 3.32 7.16
N TYR A 34 9.88 2.51 7.45
CA TYR A 34 10.73 2.72 8.62
C TYR A 34 11.90 3.67 8.35
N ALA A 35 12.42 3.67 7.12
CA ALA A 35 13.49 4.57 6.72
C ALA A 35 13.29 5.02 5.26
N GLY A 36 13.71 6.25 4.95
CA GLY A 36 13.53 6.88 3.65
C GLY A 36 12.16 7.57 3.49
N PRO A 37 11.88 8.16 2.32
CA PRO A 37 10.62 8.84 2.03
C PRO A 37 9.41 7.92 2.20
N GLY A 38 8.37 8.38 2.88
CA GLY A 38 7.21 7.55 3.17
C GLY A 38 6.23 7.41 1.99
N THR A 39 5.37 6.40 2.06
CA THR A 39 4.35 6.15 1.04
C THR A 39 3.46 7.38 0.85
N GLN A 40 3.23 7.75 -0.41
CA GLN A 40 2.32 8.85 -0.76
C GLN A 40 0.91 8.31 -0.93
N VAL A 41 -0.06 8.99 -0.34
CA VAL A 41 -1.47 8.59 -0.36
C VAL A 41 -2.32 9.72 -0.88
N LEU A 42 -3.35 9.38 -1.63
CA LEU A 42 -4.34 10.34 -2.08
C LEU A 42 -5.52 10.31 -1.09
N PRO A 43 -5.84 11.44 -0.42
CA PRO A 43 -7.00 11.51 0.47
C PRO A 43 -8.29 11.15 -0.26
N MET A 44 -9.23 10.54 0.47
CA MET A 44 -10.52 10.13 -0.09
C MET A 44 -11.30 11.33 -0.63
N GLY A 45 -11.83 11.22 -1.84
CA GLY A 45 -12.56 12.30 -2.51
C GLY A 45 -11.69 13.37 -3.17
N ALA A 46 -10.36 13.32 -3.02
CA ALA A 46 -9.47 14.22 -3.73
C ALA A 46 -9.37 13.84 -5.22
N GLU A 47 -9.23 14.84 -6.08
CA GLU A 47 -8.91 14.62 -7.49
C GLU A 47 -7.55 13.94 -7.61
N LYS A 48 -7.40 13.02 -8.58
CA LYS A 48 -6.20 12.21 -8.80
C LYS A 48 -5.05 13.01 -9.42
N LEU A 49 -4.60 14.04 -8.72
CA LEU A 49 -3.48 14.92 -9.06
C LEU A 49 -2.31 14.69 -8.11
N GLU A 50 -1.07 14.83 -8.59
CA GLU A 50 0.12 14.63 -7.75
C GLU A 50 0.23 15.66 -6.62
N SER A 51 -0.25 16.89 -6.85
CA SER A 51 -0.29 17.96 -5.84
C SER A 51 -1.17 17.63 -4.64
N ASN A 52 -2.09 16.68 -4.79
CA ASN A 52 -3.01 16.25 -3.74
C ASN A 52 -2.47 15.07 -2.93
N LEU A 53 -1.29 14.55 -3.27
CA LEU A 53 -0.68 13.46 -2.53
C LEU A 53 -0.07 13.96 -1.22
N TRP A 54 -0.39 13.27 -0.14
CA TRP A 54 0.23 13.46 1.16
C TRP A 54 1.22 12.33 1.43
N SER A 55 2.40 12.65 1.96
CA SER A 55 3.41 11.64 2.30
C SER A 55 3.24 11.20 3.76
N VAL A 56 2.98 9.91 3.96
CA VAL A 56 2.88 9.31 5.29
C VAL A 56 4.26 9.42 5.98
N PRO A 57 4.38 9.97 7.19
CA PRO A 57 5.68 10.08 7.86
C PRO A 57 6.29 8.70 8.15
N ALA A 58 7.63 8.64 8.23
CA ALA A 58 8.31 7.40 8.59
C ALA A 58 7.89 6.94 10.01
N GLY A 59 7.76 5.63 10.18
CA GLY A 59 7.28 5.00 11.42
C GLY A 59 5.76 5.02 11.61
N TRP A 60 5.02 5.77 10.81
CA TRP A 60 3.55 5.74 10.86
C TRP A 60 3.00 4.50 10.17
N VAL A 61 1.94 3.94 10.75
CA VAL A 61 1.25 2.76 10.24
C VAL A 61 0.06 3.19 9.40
N GLY A 62 0.09 2.89 8.10
CA GLY A 62 -1.05 3.07 7.22
C GLY A 62 -1.77 1.75 6.96
N LEU A 63 -3.10 1.73 7.10
CA LEU A 63 -3.96 0.60 6.75
C LEU A 63 -4.85 0.97 5.55
N PHE A 64 -4.75 0.21 4.47
CA PHE A 64 -5.28 0.53 3.15
C PHE A 64 -6.28 -0.53 2.72
N LYS A 65 -7.47 -0.10 2.29
CA LYS A 65 -8.42 -0.96 1.55
C LYS A 65 -7.92 -1.09 0.12
N GLY A 66 -7.62 -2.31 -0.30
CA GLY A 66 -7.33 -2.62 -1.69
C GLY A 66 -8.61 -2.81 -2.51
N ARG A 67 -8.47 -3.22 -3.76
CA ARG A 67 -9.60 -3.40 -4.69
C ARG A 67 -10.52 -4.55 -4.30
N LEU A 68 -10.06 -5.52 -3.52
CA LEU A 68 -10.79 -6.74 -3.18
C LEU A 68 -11.40 -6.72 -1.76
N PHE A 69 -11.42 -5.56 -1.10
CA PHE A 69 -11.88 -5.43 0.29
C PHE A 69 -13.37 -5.78 0.52
N GLY A 70 -14.20 -5.66 -0.52
CA GLY A 70 -15.64 -5.92 -0.45
C GLY A 70 -16.41 -5.15 -1.50
N GLU A 71 -17.74 -5.13 -1.38
CA GLU A 71 -18.61 -4.32 -2.23
C GLU A 71 -18.85 -2.92 -1.65
N GLY A 72 -19.08 -1.93 -2.52
CA GLY A 72 -19.49 -0.58 -2.12
C GLY A 72 -18.39 0.31 -1.53
N HIS A 73 -17.12 -0.09 -1.57
CA HIS A 73 -16.00 0.74 -1.08
C HIS A 73 -15.16 1.35 -2.21
N SER A 74 -14.49 2.45 -1.90
CA SER A 74 -13.41 3.01 -2.70
C SER A 74 -12.06 2.50 -2.19
N ALA A 75 -11.23 1.97 -3.07
CA ALA A 75 -9.88 1.54 -2.72
C ALA A 75 -8.97 2.75 -2.41
N CYS A 76 -8.07 2.58 -1.44
CA CYS A 76 -7.10 3.61 -1.07
C CYS A 76 -6.04 3.77 -2.16
N LEU A 77 -6.03 4.94 -2.78
CA LEU A 77 -5.06 5.29 -3.81
C LEU A 77 -3.75 5.77 -3.17
N HIS A 78 -2.63 5.21 -3.64
CA HIS A 78 -1.31 5.50 -3.11
C HIS A 78 -0.23 5.23 -4.16
N ARG A 79 1.01 5.62 -3.82
CA ARG A 79 2.21 5.35 -4.60
C ARG A 79 3.46 5.38 -3.74
N SER A 80 4.52 4.77 -4.24
CA SER A 80 5.86 5.11 -3.78
C SER A 80 6.21 6.53 -4.23
N PRO A 81 6.87 7.36 -3.40
CA PRO A 81 7.44 8.61 -3.86
C PRO A 81 8.33 8.36 -5.08
N PRO A 82 8.29 9.22 -6.10
CA PRO A 82 9.18 9.08 -7.24
C PRO A 82 10.64 9.19 -6.76
N ALA A 83 11.45 8.17 -7.02
CA ALA A 83 12.90 8.28 -6.84
C ALA A 83 13.46 8.97 -8.09
N ALA A 84 13.24 10.28 -8.20
CA ALA A 84 13.97 11.11 -9.15
C ALA A 84 15.45 11.06 -8.77
N ASP A 85 16.26 10.36 -9.57
CA ASP A 85 17.73 10.35 -9.64
C ASP A 85 18.57 10.16 -8.35
N LEU A 86 17.95 10.03 -7.17
CA LEU A 86 18.61 10.20 -5.86
C LEU A 86 19.02 8.91 -5.14
N ARG A 87 19.09 7.76 -5.81
CA ARG A 87 19.41 6.47 -5.16
C ARG A 87 18.61 6.26 -3.85
N VAL A 88 17.34 6.67 -3.85
CA VAL A 88 16.50 6.65 -2.66
C VAL A 88 16.30 5.21 -2.23
N ARG A 89 16.70 4.90 -0.99
CA ARG A 89 16.49 3.59 -0.36
C ARG A 89 15.41 3.73 0.69
N ARG A 90 14.48 2.79 0.72
CA ARG A 90 13.41 2.75 1.71
C ARG A 90 13.38 1.40 2.39
N LEU A 91 13.33 1.38 3.72
CA LEU A 91 13.01 0.16 4.46
C LEU A 91 11.51 0.14 4.70
N VAL A 92 10.80 -0.82 4.09
CA VAL A 92 9.34 -0.85 4.09
C VAL A 92 8.86 -2.20 4.59
N LEU A 93 7.93 -2.15 5.56
CA LEU A 93 7.12 -3.29 5.97
C LEU A 93 5.78 -3.21 5.25
N VAL A 94 5.40 -4.32 4.62
CA VAL A 94 4.08 -4.55 4.05
C VAL A 94 3.48 -5.81 4.67
N ILE A 95 2.24 -5.73 5.14
CA ILE A 95 1.47 -6.89 5.58
C ILE A 95 0.17 -6.90 4.78
N ASP A 96 -0.06 -7.98 4.04
CA ASP A 96 -1.28 -8.20 3.28
C ASP A 96 -2.13 -9.28 3.96
N THR A 97 -3.44 -9.05 4.07
CA THR A 97 -4.36 -10.17 4.25
C THR A 97 -4.40 -11.00 2.96
N PRO A 98 -4.46 -12.34 3.04
CA PRO A 98 -4.67 -13.16 1.87
C PRO A 98 -6.01 -12.77 1.22
N SER A 99 -6.06 -12.76 -0.10
CA SER A 99 -7.32 -12.54 -0.80
C SER A 99 -8.36 -13.54 -0.29
N LEU A 100 -9.52 -13.04 0.14
CA LEU A 100 -10.65 -13.84 0.65
C LEU A 100 -11.18 -14.89 -0.36
N ALA A 101 -10.65 -14.93 -1.59
CA ALA A 101 -11.04 -15.85 -2.65
C ALA A 101 -10.72 -17.34 -2.38
N ASN A 102 -10.00 -17.69 -1.31
CA ASN A 102 -9.53 -19.07 -1.06
C ASN A 102 -9.99 -19.67 0.28
N GLU A 103 -11.25 -19.50 0.68
CA GLU A 103 -11.83 -20.37 1.73
C GLU A 103 -12.68 -21.53 1.17
N ASN A 104 -13.03 -21.54 -0.13
CA ASN A 104 -13.89 -22.58 -0.72
C ASN A 104 -13.24 -23.38 -1.87
N SER A 105 -11.94 -23.66 -1.80
CA SER A 105 -11.29 -24.56 -2.77
C SER A 105 -10.48 -25.64 -2.06
N SER A 106 -11.18 -26.44 -1.25
CA SER A 106 -10.71 -27.76 -0.85
C SER A 106 -11.89 -28.72 -0.81
N VAL A 107 -11.87 -29.67 -1.76
CA VAL A 107 -12.71 -30.88 -1.94
C VAL A 107 -14.12 -30.68 -2.48
#